data_AF-A6RGU4-F1
#
_entry.id   AF-A6RGU4-F1
#
_cell.length_a   1.000
_cell.length_b   1.000
_cell.length_c   1.000
_cell.angle_alpha   90.00
_cell.angle_beta   90.00
_cell.angle_gamma   90.00
#
_symmetry.space_group_name_H-M   'P 1'
#
loop_
_entity.id
_entity.type
_entity.pdbx_description
1 polymer ?
#
loop_
_entity_poly.entity_id
_entity_poly.type
_entity_poly.pdbx_seq_one_letter_code
_entity_poly.pdbx_strand_id
1 'polypeptide(L)'
;MPSSISTPSIAAGTTTPTTSASDPPKSYPQSYPGLYRQLPYEPASSFPAHPQSTPQQGPWPSSNMPTATPTPSPPPASIPGLTPFQLASFRQNGYLVIPNFLSGSEVSSLLQTTHALLDRFPLASHPLTCFTTGDESDDDTSYSTNNAKAKHIGDQYFLTSGNKIHFFFEPDAFIPNSSPPELRKPKALSVNKIGHALHVLSPPFAQVTVPSTPATADSHNGISTGARNAAIARDLGFRDPRVLQSMVICKQPGIGAAVHPHKDSEFLYTDPPSAVGWWIALQDAGEGNGALGVWKGSHRRGNIQRRLVRCIGGEADGGTEFVKWDGPGLAAELAAEARDGQDHGNGDEEPYEPRDEDFELLKVQAGSLVLIHGNVLHQSERNTSDRSRFAYTFHVIEGAEGWKYDERNWLQPEPGEGFTRLFAKVY
;
A
#
# COMPACT_ATOMS: atom_id res chain seq x y z
N MET A 1 55.83 -4.64 69.96
CA MET A 1 55.81 -5.07 68.55
C MET A 1 54.78 -4.22 67.84
N PRO A 2 55.17 -3.47 66.79
CA PRO A 2 54.83 -2.04 66.75
C PRO A 2 53.93 -1.61 65.58
N SER A 3 53.50 -0.34 65.70
CA SER A 3 53.31 0.70 64.66
C SER A 3 52.14 0.55 63.67
N SER A 4 51.08 1.41 63.71
CA SER A 4 51.02 2.85 63.31
C SER A 4 51.23 3.01 61.80
N ILE A 5 50.55 3.82 60.97
CA ILE A 5 49.72 5.03 61.10
C ILE A 5 49.39 5.45 59.61
N SER A 6 48.44 6.36 59.40
CA SER A 6 48.32 7.32 58.28
C SER A 6 47.73 6.92 56.91
N THR A 7 46.64 7.62 56.60
CA THR A 7 46.26 8.17 55.28
C THR A 7 47.37 9.02 54.65
N PRO A 8 47.34 9.19 53.31
CA PRO A 8 47.29 10.55 52.79
C PRO A 8 46.29 10.75 51.64
N SER A 9 46.02 12.04 51.44
CA SER A 9 45.16 12.65 50.42
C SER A 9 46.00 13.19 49.25
N ILE A 10 45.31 13.55 48.16
CA ILE A 10 45.68 14.48 47.06
C ILE A 10 46.58 13.92 45.93
N ALA A 11 46.05 13.88 44.70
CA ALA A 11 46.39 14.85 43.64
C ALA A 11 45.75 14.50 42.28
N ALA A 12 45.36 15.55 41.57
CA ALA A 12 44.72 15.56 40.28
C ALA A 12 45.62 15.02 39.16
N GLY A 13 45.02 14.26 38.23
CA GLY A 13 45.57 13.92 36.94
C GLY A 13 44.54 14.22 35.86
N THR A 14 44.53 15.47 35.38
CA THR A 14 43.90 15.87 34.12
C THR A 14 44.45 15.01 32.99
N THR A 15 43.60 14.18 32.40
CA THR A 15 43.83 13.58 31.08
C THR A 15 42.65 13.96 30.19
N THR A 16 42.94 14.92 29.32
CA THR A 16 42.17 15.26 28.12
C THR A 16 41.94 14.01 27.26
N PRO A 17 40.71 13.67 26.86
CA PRO A 17 40.52 12.88 25.66
C PRO A 17 40.72 13.80 24.46
N THR A 18 41.79 13.56 23.74
CA THR A 18 42.07 14.09 22.41
C THR A 18 40.87 13.86 21.50
N THR A 19 40.36 14.94 20.92
CA THR A 19 39.42 14.91 19.80
C THR A 19 40.11 14.30 18.58
N SER A 20 39.92 13.01 18.32
CA SER A 20 40.13 12.45 16.98
C SER A 20 38.91 12.81 16.15
N ALA A 21 39.14 13.60 15.11
CA ALA A 21 38.15 13.97 14.11
C ALA A 21 37.39 12.74 13.61
N SER A 22 36.07 12.88 13.59
CA SER A 22 35.11 11.98 12.97
C SER A 22 35.47 11.71 11.51
N ASP A 23 35.66 10.43 11.16
CA ASP A 23 35.46 9.98 9.79
C ASP A 23 33.99 10.22 9.41
N PRO A 24 33.70 10.79 8.24
CA PRO A 24 32.32 10.94 7.77
C PRO A 24 31.67 9.56 7.58
N PRO A 25 30.36 9.41 7.82
CA PRO A 25 29.67 8.15 7.58
C PRO A 25 29.83 7.76 6.11
N LYS A 26 30.22 6.49 5.90
CA LYS A 26 30.36 5.86 4.60
C LYS A 26 29.09 6.08 3.78
N SER A 27 29.30 6.52 2.55
CA SER A 27 28.31 6.71 1.50
C SER A 27 27.38 5.50 1.36
N TYR A 28 26.13 5.79 1.01
CA TYR A 28 25.13 4.84 0.52
C TYR A 28 25.74 3.83 -0.46
N PRO A 29 25.35 2.54 -0.39
CA PRO A 29 25.86 1.54 -1.31
C PRO A 29 25.50 1.92 -2.76
N GLN A 30 26.51 1.84 -3.61
CA GLN A 30 26.42 2.02 -5.06
C GLN A 30 25.41 1.03 -5.67
N SER A 31 24.55 1.57 -6.53
CA SER A 31 24.03 0.98 -7.77
C SER A 31 23.43 -0.42 -7.73
N TYR A 32 22.12 -0.51 -8.01
CA TYR A 32 21.59 -1.63 -8.79
C TYR A 32 22.06 -1.46 -10.24
N PRO A 33 22.96 -2.30 -10.78
CA PRO A 33 23.24 -2.27 -12.20
C PRO A 33 22.02 -2.81 -12.95
N GLY A 34 21.55 -2.03 -13.92
CA GLY A 34 20.40 -2.37 -14.77
C GLY A 34 20.54 -3.74 -15.42
N LEU A 35 19.50 -4.55 -15.27
CA LEU A 35 19.31 -5.81 -15.98
C LEU A 35 18.00 -5.75 -16.79
N TYR A 36 17.92 -4.80 -17.72
CA TYR A 36 17.04 -4.93 -18.88
C TYR A 36 17.87 -5.48 -20.04
N ARG A 37 18.02 -6.80 -20.09
CA ARG A 37 18.62 -7.47 -21.24
C ARG A 37 17.54 -7.66 -22.30
N GLN A 38 17.64 -6.91 -23.39
CA GLN A 38 16.84 -7.10 -24.60
C GLN A 38 16.98 -8.55 -25.10
N LEU A 39 15.86 -9.26 -25.25
CA LEU A 39 15.80 -10.48 -26.06
C LEU A 39 15.53 -10.08 -27.53
N PRO A 40 16.21 -10.70 -28.51
CA PRO A 40 16.06 -10.35 -29.92
C PRO A 40 14.67 -10.74 -30.46
N TYR A 41 14.12 -9.82 -31.26
CA TYR A 41 12.87 -9.94 -32.00
C TYR A 41 13.01 -10.92 -33.17
N GLU A 42 12.17 -11.94 -33.21
CA GLU A 42 11.94 -12.82 -34.38
C GLU A 42 10.53 -12.51 -34.93
N PRO A 43 10.36 -12.12 -36.21
CA PRO A 43 9.06 -11.80 -36.77
C PRO A 43 8.26 -13.08 -37.06
N ALA A 44 7.13 -13.25 -36.36
CA ALA A 44 6.19 -14.33 -36.65
C ALA A 44 5.44 -14.11 -37.97
N SER A 45 5.51 -15.14 -38.81
CA SER A 45 4.87 -15.30 -40.11
C SER A 45 3.35 -15.11 -40.12
N SER A 46 2.87 -14.47 -41.19
CA SER A 46 1.47 -14.24 -41.54
C SER A 46 0.64 -15.53 -41.67
N PHE A 47 -0.55 -15.55 -41.06
CA PHE A 47 -1.63 -16.48 -41.37
C PHE A 47 -2.90 -15.74 -41.84
N PRO A 48 -3.71 -16.34 -42.74
CA PRO A 48 -4.71 -15.61 -43.54
C PRO A 48 -6.04 -15.39 -42.82
N ALA A 49 -6.71 -14.30 -43.21
CA ALA A 49 -8.04 -13.91 -42.75
C ALA A 49 -9.13 -14.88 -43.25
N HIS A 50 -10.08 -15.21 -42.37
CA HIS A 50 -11.36 -15.84 -42.72
C HIS A 50 -12.55 -14.92 -42.39
N PRO A 51 -13.67 -15.06 -43.13
CA PRO A 51 -14.59 -13.96 -43.43
C PRO A 51 -15.63 -13.70 -42.33
N GLN A 52 -16.03 -12.44 -42.24
CA GLN A 52 -17.13 -11.95 -41.42
C GLN A 52 -18.49 -12.45 -41.95
N SER A 53 -19.29 -13.05 -41.06
CA SER A 53 -20.73 -13.25 -41.25
C SER A 53 -21.48 -12.45 -40.19
N THR A 54 -22.22 -11.43 -40.62
CA THR A 54 -23.13 -10.63 -39.80
C THR A 54 -24.48 -11.34 -39.63
N PRO A 55 -25.00 -11.54 -38.41
CA PRO A 55 -26.41 -11.85 -38.21
C PRO A 55 -27.20 -10.55 -37.97
N GLN A 56 -28.24 -10.34 -38.78
CA GLN A 56 -29.30 -9.36 -38.50
C GLN A 56 -30.00 -9.71 -37.17
N GLN A 57 -30.02 -8.79 -36.21
CA GLN A 57 -30.89 -8.85 -35.03
C GLN A 57 -32.09 -7.91 -35.21
N GLY A 58 -33.30 -8.44 -35.06
CA GLY A 58 -34.53 -7.68 -34.93
C GLY A 58 -34.63 -6.93 -33.59
N PRO A 59 -35.64 -6.06 -33.41
CA PRO A 59 -35.70 -5.15 -32.28
C PRO A 59 -36.06 -5.87 -30.98
N TRP A 60 -35.20 -5.72 -29.96
CA TRP A 60 -35.46 -6.17 -28.58
C TRP A 60 -36.31 -5.12 -27.83
N PRO A 61 -37.21 -5.54 -26.92
CA PRO A 61 -38.07 -4.63 -26.17
C PRO A 61 -37.25 -3.85 -25.13
N SER A 62 -37.60 -2.57 -24.95
CA SER A 62 -36.95 -1.65 -24.02
C SER A 62 -36.99 -2.17 -22.57
N SER A 63 -35.87 -2.69 -22.10
CA SER A 63 -35.66 -3.03 -20.70
C SER A 63 -35.33 -1.75 -19.91
N ASN A 64 -36.06 -1.54 -18.82
CA ASN A 64 -35.81 -0.49 -17.81
C ASN A 64 -34.31 -0.38 -17.48
N MET A 65 -33.70 0.74 -17.86
CA MET A 65 -32.39 1.14 -17.38
C MET A 65 -32.47 1.34 -15.85
N PRO A 66 -31.58 0.74 -15.05
CA PRO A 66 -31.54 1.02 -13.62
C PRO A 66 -31.27 2.51 -13.40
N THR A 67 -32.13 3.16 -12.61
CA THR A 67 -32.00 4.55 -12.23
C THR A 67 -30.63 4.77 -11.58
N ALA A 68 -29.83 5.69 -12.12
CA ALA A 68 -28.50 6.00 -11.60
C ALA A 68 -28.56 6.27 -10.09
N THR A 69 -27.78 5.52 -9.30
CA THR A 69 -27.67 5.75 -7.86
C THR A 69 -27.15 7.18 -7.64
N PRO A 70 -27.85 8.05 -6.89
CA PRO A 70 -27.43 9.43 -6.72
C PRO A 70 -26.02 9.52 -6.12
N THR A 71 -25.21 10.43 -6.67
CA THR A 71 -23.88 10.77 -6.16
C THR A 71 -24.00 11.17 -4.68
N PRO A 72 -23.20 10.59 -3.78
CA PRO A 72 -23.29 10.94 -2.37
C PRO A 72 -22.83 12.38 -2.13
N SER A 73 -23.44 13.05 -1.16
CA SER A 73 -23.03 14.40 -0.78
C SER A 73 -21.70 14.37 -0.02
N PRO A 74 -20.74 15.26 -0.35
CA PRO A 74 -19.51 15.38 0.43
C PRO A 74 -19.80 15.89 1.86
N PRO A 75 -18.89 15.65 2.82
CA PRO A 75 -19.00 16.24 4.16
C PRO A 75 -19.02 17.77 4.11
N PRO A 76 -19.81 18.42 4.99
CA PRO A 76 -19.90 19.88 5.04
C PRO A 76 -18.54 20.53 5.30
N ALA A 77 -18.37 21.78 4.85
CA ALA A 77 -17.14 22.55 5.03
C ALA A 77 -16.78 22.80 6.51
N SER A 78 -17.74 22.65 7.43
CA SER A 78 -17.49 22.67 8.88
C SER A 78 -16.62 21.51 9.37
N ILE A 79 -16.52 20.42 8.59
CA ILE A 79 -15.56 19.34 8.82
C ILE A 79 -14.28 19.69 8.03
N PRO A 80 -13.20 20.08 8.74
CA PRO A 80 -11.95 20.47 8.10
C PRO A 80 -11.27 19.25 7.49
N GLY A 81 -10.79 19.39 6.26
CA GLY A 81 -9.93 18.41 5.59
C GLY A 81 -8.51 18.94 5.48
N LEU A 82 -8.01 19.08 4.25
CA LEU A 82 -6.67 19.59 3.97
C LEU A 82 -6.66 21.12 3.92
N THR A 83 -5.60 21.71 4.48
CA THR A 83 -5.30 23.13 4.23
C THR A 83 -4.89 23.34 2.76
N PRO A 84 -5.01 24.56 2.20
CA PRO A 84 -4.55 24.85 0.85
C PRO A 84 -3.07 24.49 0.62
N PHE A 85 -2.22 24.70 1.63
CA PHE A 85 -0.80 24.33 1.57
C PHE A 85 -0.60 22.82 1.53
N GLN A 86 -1.32 22.06 2.36
CA GLN A 86 -1.27 20.59 2.36
C GLN A 86 -1.74 20.02 1.01
N LEU A 87 -2.84 20.54 0.46
CA LEU A 87 -3.34 20.13 -0.86
C LEU A 87 -2.32 20.42 -1.97
N ALA A 88 -1.72 21.61 -1.97
CA ALA A 88 -0.68 21.97 -2.93
C ALA A 88 0.55 21.05 -2.80
N SER A 89 0.98 20.76 -1.57
CA SER A 89 2.10 19.84 -1.29
C SER A 89 1.81 18.42 -1.80
N PHE A 90 0.62 17.87 -1.53
CA PHE A 90 0.21 16.57 -2.04
C PHE A 90 0.24 16.53 -3.58
N ARG A 91 -0.35 17.54 -4.23
CA ARG A 91 -0.36 17.64 -5.70
C ARG A 91 1.05 17.76 -6.28
N GLN A 92 1.93 18.52 -5.63
CA GLN A 92 3.31 18.70 -6.09
C GLN A 92 4.13 17.41 -5.93
N ASN A 93 4.02 16.74 -4.78
CA ASN A 93 4.95 15.69 -4.37
C ASN A 93 4.43 14.28 -4.66
N GLY A 94 3.13 14.09 -4.83
CA GLY A 94 2.49 12.77 -4.95
C GLY A 94 2.25 12.09 -3.61
N TYR A 95 2.64 12.73 -2.51
CA TYR A 95 2.41 12.25 -1.16
C TYR A 95 2.32 13.41 -0.18
N LEU A 96 1.78 13.17 1.02
CA LEU A 96 1.72 14.16 2.10
C LEU A 96 1.76 13.49 3.47
N VAL A 97 2.64 13.96 4.37
CA VAL A 97 2.66 13.56 5.78
C VAL A 97 1.82 14.54 6.62
N ILE A 98 0.90 13.99 7.41
CA ILE A 98 0.08 14.71 8.41
C ILE A 98 0.39 14.12 9.79
N PRO A 99 1.22 14.78 10.61
CA PRO A 99 1.59 14.28 11.93
C PRO A 99 0.40 14.34 12.89
N ASN A 100 0.43 13.51 13.93
CA ASN A 100 -0.59 13.46 14.99
C ASN A 100 -2.02 13.36 14.43
N PHE A 101 -2.19 12.55 13.39
CA PHE A 101 -3.50 12.36 12.75
C PHE A 101 -4.42 11.55 13.66
N LEU A 102 -3.98 10.36 14.10
CA LEU A 102 -4.67 9.61 15.15
C LEU A 102 -4.24 10.09 16.54
N SER A 103 -5.18 10.04 17.48
CA SER A 103 -4.90 10.17 18.90
C SER A 103 -4.14 8.95 19.45
N GLY A 104 -3.47 9.11 20.59
CA GLY A 104 -2.76 8.01 21.24
C GLY A 104 -3.68 6.85 21.66
N SER A 105 -4.93 7.13 22.02
CA SER A 105 -5.95 6.13 22.35
C SER A 105 -6.40 5.34 21.12
N GLU A 106 -6.63 6.01 19.99
CA GLU A 106 -6.92 5.34 18.71
C GLU A 106 -5.75 4.43 18.29
N VAL A 107 -4.51 4.92 18.32
CA VAL A 107 -3.32 4.10 18.01
C VAL A 107 -3.24 2.88 18.91
N SER A 108 -3.42 3.06 20.22
CA SER A 108 -3.40 1.95 21.19
C SER A 108 -4.50 0.94 20.94
N SER A 109 -5.71 1.39 20.62
CA SER A 109 -6.86 0.54 20.29
C SER A 109 -6.61 -0.31 19.04
N LEU A 110 -6.05 0.28 17.98
CA LEU A 110 -5.71 -0.45 16.75
C LEU A 110 -4.57 -1.46 16.98
N LEU A 111 -3.54 -1.10 17.75
CA LEU A 111 -2.46 -2.02 18.11
C LEU A 111 -2.96 -3.19 18.95
N GLN A 112 -3.75 -2.93 19.99
CA GLN A 112 -4.32 -3.98 20.84
C GLN A 112 -5.20 -4.93 20.00
N THR A 113 -6.01 -4.37 19.10
CA THR A 113 -6.84 -5.16 18.19
C THR A 113 -5.99 -6.00 17.25
N THR A 114 -4.90 -5.43 16.70
CA THR A 114 -3.94 -6.14 15.85
C THR A 114 -3.32 -7.32 16.58
N HIS A 115 -2.79 -7.12 17.79
CA HIS A 115 -2.22 -8.20 18.59
C HIS A 115 -3.25 -9.28 18.92
N ALA A 116 -4.48 -8.89 19.30
CA ALA A 116 -5.55 -9.84 19.54
C ALA A 116 -5.95 -10.64 18.29
N LEU A 117 -5.85 -10.08 17.08
CA LEU A 117 -6.07 -10.80 15.83
C LEU A 117 -4.93 -11.80 15.57
N LEU A 118 -3.68 -11.37 15.72
CA LEU A 118 -2.48 -12.19 15.57
C LEU A 118 -2.43 -13.37 16.57
N ASP A 119 -2.93 -13.17 17.79
CA ASP A 119 -2.97 -14.21 18.80
C ASP A 119 -4.08 -15.23 18.53
N ARG A 120 -5.23 -14.79 18.02
CA ARG A 120 -6.44 -15.63 17.91
C ARG A 120 -6.61 -16.32 16.56
N PHE A 121 -5.90 -15.92 15.50
CA PHE A 121 -6.13 -16.55 14.19
C PHE A 121 -5.80 -18.06 14.22
N PRO A 122 -6.63 -18.91 13.59
CA PRO A 122 -6.51 -20.35 13.69
C PRO A 122 -5.40 -20.86 12.76
N LEU A 123 -4.20 -21.06 13.29
CA LEU A 123 -3.06 -21.59 12.52
C LEU A 123 -3.36 -22.97 11.93
N ALA A 124 -4.07 -23.83 12.66
CA ALA A 124 -4.35 -25.21 12.26
C ALA A 124 -5.22 -25.33 10.99
N SER A 125 -6.08 -24.34 10.72
CA SER A 125 -6.92 -24.30 9.51
C SER A 125 -6.42 -23.30 8.48
N HIS A 126 -5.27 -22.66 8.72
CA HIS A 126 -4.72 -21.66 7.82
C HIS A 126 -3.97 -22.33 6.66
N PRO A 127 -4.15 -21.91 5.40
CA PRO A 127 -3.45 -22.49 4.24
C PRO A 127 -1.97 -22.10 4.14
N LEU A 128 -1.39 -21.54 5.21
CA LEU A 128 -0.02 -21.03 5.29
C LEU A 128 0.42 -20.06 4.16
N THR A 129 -0.53 -19.40 3.49
CA THR A 129 -0.28 -18.44 2.41
C THR A 129 0.70 -17.34 2.84
N CYS A 130 1.79 -17.18 2.08
CA CYS A 130 2.74 -16.08 2.23
C CYS A 130 2.33 -14.88 1.37
N PHE A 131 2.72 -13.68 1.80
CA PHE A 131 2.64 -12.48 0.96
C PHE A 131 3.86 -12.41 0.03
N THR A 132 3.64 -12.19 -1.27
CA THR A 132 4.68 -11.86 -2.26
C THR A 132 4.24 -10.64 -3.06
N THR A 133 5.21 -9.87 -3.56
CA THR A 133 4.92 -8.67 -4.39
C THR A 133 4.87 -8.99 -5.88
N GLY A 134 5.35 -10.17 -6.29
CA GLY A 134 5.32 -10.63 -7.68
C GLY A 134 6.47 -10.15 -8.56
N ASP A 135 7.41 -9.38 -7.99
CA ASP A 135 8.63 -8.89 -8.66
C ASP A 135 9.87 -9.72 -8.31
N GLU A 136 9.68 -10.85 -7.64
CA GLU A 136 10.75 -11.80 -7.31
C GLU A 136 11.19 -12.52 -8.59
N SER A 137 12.49 -12.48 -8.91
CA SER A 137 13.03 -13.20 -10.07
C SER A 137 13.08 -14.71 -9.79
N ASP A 138 12.99 -15.54 -10.84
CA ASP A 138 13.13 -17.01 -10.74
C ASP A 138 14.45 -17.46 -10.08
N ASP A 139 15.47 -16.58 -10.05
CA ASP A 139 16.78 -16.81 -9.43
C ASP A 139 16.86 -16.40 -7.94
N ASP A 140 15.82 -15.78 -7.37
CA ASP A 140 15.77 -15.46 -5.93
C ASP A 140 15.39 -16.72 -5.11
N THR A 141 16.28 -17.70 -5.19
CA THR A 141 16.25 -18.98 -4.46
C THR A 141 16.41 -18.82 -2.94
N SER A 142 16.52 -17.58 -2.44
CA SER A 142 16.62 -17.30 -1.00
C SER A 142 15.29 -17.45 -0.26
N TYR A 143 14.16 -17.32 -0.98
CA TYR A 143 12.83 -17.48 -0.42
C TYR A 143 12.34 -18.92 -0.54
N SER A 144 12.48 -19.67 0.56
CA SER A 144 11.74 -20.92 0.77
C SER A 144 10.26 -20.60 0.99
N THR A 145 9.55 -20.11 -0.03
CA THR A 145 8.10 -20.09 0.04
C THR A 145 7.61 -21.52 -0.12
N ASN A 146 6.67 -21.95 0.72
CA ASN A 146 5.92 -23.19 0.47
C ASN A 146 5.03 -23.08 -0.80
N ASN A 147 5.15 -21.95 -1.54
CA ASN A 147 4.51 -21.60 -2.81
C ASN A 147 5.53 -21.43 -3.96
N ALA A 148 6.80 -21.86 -3.80
CA ALA A 148 7.93 -21.56 -4.71
C ALA A 148 7.86 -22.22 -6.11
N LYS A 149 6.67 -22.48 -6.66
CA LYS A 149 6.48 -23.03 -8.02
C LYS A 149 5.27 -22.47 -8.78
N ALA A 150 4.56 -21.47 -8.26
CA ALA A 150 3.42 -20.95 -8.98
C ALA A 150 3.85 -19.85 -9.97
N LYS A 151 3.58 -20.05 -11.26
CA LYS A 151 3.60 -19.03 -12.32
C LYS A 151 2.71 -17.80 -11.99
N HIS A 152 1.90 -17.89 -10.93
CA HIS A 152 0.88 -16.95 -10.52
C HIS A 152 1.11 -16.46 -9.09
N ILE A 153 0.87 -15.17 -8.87
CA ILE A 153 0.99 -14.48 -7.58
C ILE A 153 -0.31 -14.65 -6.80
N GLY A 154 -0.19 -15.13 -5.56
CA GLY A 154 -1.33 -15.33 -4.67
C GLY A 154 -2.20 -16.54 -5.05
N ASP A 155 -2.73 -17.19 -4.02
CA ASP A 155 -3.60 -18.36 -4.13
C ASP A 155 -5.09 -17.98 -3.96
N GLN A 156 -5.96 -18.98 -3.88
CA GLN A 156 -7.39 -18.75 -3.63
C GLN A 156 -7.67 -18.06 -2.29
N TYR A 157 -6.83 -18.27 -1.27
CA TYR A 157 -6.96 -17.59 0.03
C TYR A 157 -6.69 -16.09 -0.10
N PHE A 158 -5.73 -15.70 -0.94
CA PHE A 158 -5.51 -14.31 -1.32
C PHE A 158 -6.68 -13.74 -2.14
N LEU A 159 -7.07 -14.39 -3.24
CA LEU A 159 -8.08 -13.86 -4.16
C LEU A 159 -9.46 -13.69 -3.55
N THR A 160 -9.79 -14.47 -2.52
CA THR A 160 -11.09 -14.40 -1.82
C THR A 160 -11.03 -13.58 -0.53
N SER A 161 -9.93 -12.88 -0.27
CA SER A 161 -9.74 -12.12 0.97
C SER A 161 -10.34 -10.70 0.96
N GLY A 162 -10.84 -10.22 -0.19
CA GLY A 162 -11.32 -8.85 -0.38
C GLY A 162 -12.39 -8.41 0.62
N ASN A 163 -13.22 -9.35 1.09
CA ASN A 163 -14.29 -9.15 2.08
C ASN A 163 -14.04 -9.90 3.39
N LYS A 164 -12.78 -10.25 3.72
CA LYS A 164 -12.43 -11.05 4.90
C LYS A 164 -11.29 -10.40 5.70
N ILE A 165 -11.06 -10.93 6.91
CA ILE A 165 -9.83 -10.71 7.68
C ILE A 165 -8.98 -11.97 7.59
N HIS A 166 -8.12 -12.01 6.58
CA HIS A 166 -7.13 -13.04 6.30
C HIS A 166 -5.74 -12.60 6.77
N PHE A 167 -4.86 -13.58 6.97
CA PHE A 167 -3.51 -13.41 7.48
C PHE A 167 -2.52 -13.91 6.43
N PHE A 168 -1.48 -13.15 6.15
CA PHE A 168 -0.50 -13.51 5.14
C PHE A 168 0.87 -13.56 5.80
N PHE A 169 1.53 -14.71 5.75
CA PHE A 169 2.83 -14.91 6.38
C PHE A 169 3.95 -14.14 5.65
N GLU A 170 5.01 -13.80 6.40
CA GLU A 170 6.27 -13.38 5.80
C GLU A 170 6.83 -14.50 4.91
N PRO A 171 7.47 -14.18 3.77
CA PRO A 171 8.20 -15.16 2.96
C PRO A 171 9.18 -16.02 3.78
N ASP A 172 9.86 -15.39 4.74
CA ASP A 172 10.85 -16.03 5.62
C ASP A 172 10.24 -16.61 6.91
N ALA A 173 8.91 -16.74 7.00
CA ALA A 173 8.25 -17.21 8.22
C ALA A 173 8.57 -18.68 8.57
N PHE A 174 8.90 -19.51 7.57
CA PHE A 174 9.00 -20.96 7.71
C PHE A 174 10.44 -21.47 7.64
N ILE A 175 10.75 -22.51 8.42
CA ILE A 175 12.04 -23.23 8.37
C ILE A 175 12.16 -23.90 6.99
N PRO A 176 13.23 -23.63 6.23
CA PRO A 176 13.40 -24.22 4.90
C PRO A 176 13.39 -25.75 4.95
N ASN A 177 12.69 -26.39 4.01
CA ASN A 177 12.59 -27.84 3.88
C ASN A 177 12.00 -28.58 5.09
N SER A 178 11.27 -27.89 5.97
CA SER A 178 10.53 -28.54 7.06
C SER A 178 9.29 -29.28 6.54
N SER A 179 9.01 -30.47 7.08
CA SER A 179 7.83 -31.26 6.75
C SER A 179 7.27 -31.93 8.01
N PRO A 180 6.09 -31.51 8.52
CA PRO A 180 5.25 -30.42 8.01
C PRO A 180 5.94 -29.04 8.13
N PRO A 181 5.48 -28.02 7.38
CA PRO A 181 6.02 -26.67 7.49
C PRO A 181 6.00 -26.15 8.94
N GLU A 182 7.16 -25.71 9.42
CA GLU A 182 7.36 -25.22 10.78
C GLU A 182 7.72 -23.73 10.77
N LEU A 183 7.13 -22.95 11.68
CA LEU A 183 7.42 -21.53 11.80
C LEU A 183 8.76 -21.28 12.50
N ARG A 184 9.58 -20.36 11.98
CA ARG A 184 10.83 -19.91 12.62
C ARG A 184 10.60 -19.10 13.90
N LYS A 185 9.43 -18.48 14.02
CA LYS A 185 9.02 -17.60 15.12
C LYS A 185 7.60 -17.95 15.57
N PRO A 186 7.16 -17.52 16.77
CA PRO A 186 5.75 -17.61 17.15
C PRO A 186 4.84 -16.99 16.08
N LYS A 187 3.67 -17.57 15.83
CA LYS A 187 2.77 -17.16 14.73
C LYS A 187 2.48 -15.65 14.69
N ALA A 188 2.35 -15.00 15.85
CA ALA A 188 2.09 -13.56 15.96
C ALA A 188 3.24 -12.70 15.45
N LEU A 189 4.45 -13.25 15.37
CA LEU A 189 5.67 -12.62 14.85
C LEU A 189 6.03 -13.09 13.43
N SER A 190 5.18 -13.88 12.79
CA SER A 190 5.41 -14.47 11.47
C SER A 190 4.49 -13.91 10.38
N VAL A 191 3.47 -13.14 10.75
CA VAL A 191 2.52 -12.53 9.80
C VAL A 191 3.12 -11.25 9.23
N ASN A 192 3.13 -11.14 7.89
CA ASN A 192 3.50 -9.94 7.14
C ASN A 192 2.38 -8.90 7.14
N LYS A 193 1.16 -9.34 6.82
CA LYS A 193 -0.01 -8.47 6.77
C LYS A 193 -1.32 -9.19 7.15
N ILE A 194 -2.29 -8.38 7.58
CA ILE A 194 -3.68 -8.77 7.80
C ILE A 194 -4.53 -7.99 6.80
N GLY A 195 -5.45 -8.62 6.08
CA GLY A 195 -6.26 -7.94 5.05
C GLY A 195 -7.44 -8.79 4.54
N HIS A 196 -8.35 -8.28 3.73
CA HIS A 196 -8.36 -6.93 3.15
C HIS A 196 -9.60 -6.10 3.56
N ALA A 197 -10.40 -6.56 4.53
CA ALA A 197 -11.66 -5.92 4.95
C ALA A 197 -11.73 -5.48 6.43
N LEU A 198 -10.61 -5.16 7.08
CA LEU A 198 -10.62 -4.64 8.46
C LEU A 198 -11.53 -3.41 8.64
N HIS A 199 -11.57 -2.51 7.65
CA HIS A 199 -12.42 -1.31 7.65
C HIS A 199 -13.93 -1.60 7.71
N VAL A 200 -14.35 -2.82 7.39
CA VAL A 200 -15.75 -3.28 7.49
C VAL A 200 -15.94 -4.17 8.71
N LEU A 201 -15.03 -5.14 8.89
CA LEU A 201 -15.24 -6.27 9.79
C LEU A 201 -14.67 -6.07 11.19
N SER A 202 -13.86 -5.02 11.41
CA SER A 202 -13.26 -4.74 12.70
C SER A 202 -13.68 -3.35 13.21
N PRO A 203 -14.49 -3.26 14.29
CA PRO A 203 -15.05 -1.99 14.74
C PRO A 203 -14.02 -0.87 15.00
N PRO A 204 -12.86 -1.12 15.65
CA PRO A 204 -11.84 -0.08 15.84
C PRO A 204 -11.28 0.44 14.52
N PHE A 205 -11.02 -0.43 13.54
CA PHE A 205 -10.54 -0.03 12.22
C PHE A 205 -11.62 0.68 11.40
N ALA A 206 -12.87 0.24 11.49
CA ALA A 206 -14.00 0.90 10.85
C ALA A 206 -14.16 2.35 11.35
N GLN A 207 -14.10 2.57 12.67
CA GLN A 207 -14.23 3.90 13.31
C GLN A 207 -13.17 4.90 12.84
N VAL A 208 -11.94 4.46 12.61
CA VAL A 208 -10.86 5.35 12.10
C VAL A 208 -10.84 5.47 10.58
N THR A 209 -11.68 4.73 9.85
CA THR A 209 -11.71 4.72 8.39
C THR A 209 -12.90 5.49 7.85
N VAL A 210 -14.11 5.10 8.26
CA VAL A 210 -15.37 5.66 7.76
C VAL A 210 -16.06 6.55 8.79
N PRO A 211 -16.82 7.58 8.37
CA PRO A 211 -17.53 8.44 9.31
C PRO A 211 -18.47 7.64 10.21
N SER A 212 -18.35 7.85 11.52
CA SER A 212 -19.23 7.27 12.53
C SER A 212 -19.93 8.36 13.34
N THR A 213 -21.21 8.15 13.66
CA THR A 213 -22.00 8.99 14.56
C THR A 213 -22.54 8.18 15.75
N PRO A 214 -22.52 8.72 16.98
CA PRO A 214 -21.92 9.99 17.39
C PRO A 214 -20.38 9.94 17.39
N ALA A 215 -19.74 11.10 17.42
CA ALA A 215 -18.31 11.20 17.59
C ALA A 215 -17.88 10.53 18.92
N THR A 216 -16.85 9.69 18.89
CA THR A 216 -16.33 9.01 20.08
C THR A 216 -15.63 10.00 21.00
N ALA A 217 -15.36 9.61 22.25
CA ALA A 217 -14.63 10.45 23.22
C ALA A 217 -13.25 10.90 22.70
N ASP A 218 -12.66 10.16 21.77
CA ASP A 218 -11.36 10.44 21.13
C ASP A 218 -11.45 11.37 19.92
N SER A 219 -12.63 11.92 19.61
CA SER A 219 -12.83 12.82 18.48
C SER A 219 -12.12 14.16 18.65
N HIS A 220 -11.39 14.58 17.63
CA HIS A 220 -10.76 15.90 17.61
C HIS A 220 -11.84 16.96 17.42
N ASN A 221 -12.08 17.78 18.45
CA ASN A 221 -13.13 18.81 18.45
C ASN A 221 -14.54 18.27 18.11
N GLY A 222 -14.86 17.04 18.52
CA GLY A 222 -16.16 16.42 18.21
C GLY A 222 -16.26 15.87 16.79
N ILE A 223 -15.17 15.82 16.03
CA ILE A 223 -15.12 15.28 14.67
C ILE A 223 -14.38 13.93 14.69
N SER A 224 -15.04 12.87 14.22
CA SER A 224 -14.43 11.54 14.14
C SER A 224 -13.32 11.49 13.09
N THR A 225 -12.36 10.58 13.27
CA THR A 225 -11.29 10.36 12.29
C THR A 225 -11.83 9.97 10.91
N GLY A 226 -12.84 9.11 10.84
CA GLY A 226 -13.50 8.79 9.58
C GLY A 226 -14.14 9.99 8.89
N ALA A 227 -14.71 10.95 9.64
CA ALA A 227 -15.22 12.20 9.08
C ALA A 227 -14.08 13.08 8.52
N ARG A 228 -12.92 13.13 9.18
CA ARG A 228 -11.72 13.80 8.64
C ARG A 228 -11.22 13.14 7.35
N ASN A 229 -11.20 11.80 7.28
CA ASN A 229 -10.84 11.09 6.04
C ASN A 229 -11.77 11.47 4.88
N ALA A 230 -13.07 11.54 5.14
CA ALA A 230 -14.02 12.00 4.14
C ALA A 230 -13.76 13.46 3.71
N ALA A 231 -13.46 14.35 4.66
CA ALA A 231 -13.14 15.74 4.32
C ALA A 231 -11.84 15.85 3.49
N ILE A 232 -10.83 15.02 3.78
CA ILE A 232 -9.62 14.88 2.96
C ILE A 232 -10.00 14.43 1.54
N ALA A 233 -10.83 13.38 1.39
CA ALA A 233 -11.25 12.90 0.07
C ALA A 233 -12.01 13.98 -0.72
N ARG A 234 -12.87 14.76 -0.07
CA ARG A 234 -13.51 15.94 -0.67
C ARG A 234 -12.49 16.93 -1.20
N ASP A 235 -11.49 17.28 -0.39
CA ASP A 235 -10.49 18.30 -0.75
C ASP A 235 -9.52 17.81 -1.84
N LEU A 236 -9.29 16.50 -1.93
CA LEU A 236 -8.58 15.86 -3.03
C LEU A 236 -9.40 15.84 -4.34
N GLY A 237 -10.71 16.06 -4.29
CA GLY A 237 -11.58 16.16 -5.46
C GLY A 237 -12.48 14.95 -5.73
N PHE A 238 -12.53 13.96 -4.82
CA PHE A 238 -13.41 12.80 -4.97
C PHE A 238 -14.89 13.20 -4.95
N ARG A 239 -15.70 12.53 -5.78
CA ARG A 239 -17.16 12.71 -5.92
C ARG A 239 -17.94 11.54 -5.30
N ASP A 240 -17.50 10.31 -5.49
CA ASP A 240 -17.99 9.10 -4.81
C ASP A 240 -16.78 8.28 -4.31
N PRO A 241 -16.06 8.73 -3.28
CA PRO A 241 -14.92 8.02 -2.74
C PRO A 241 -15.34 6.69 -2.12
N ARG A 242 -14.73 5.60 -2.58
CA ARG A 242 -15.00 4.23 -2.13
C ARG A 242 -13.75 3.58 -1.55
N VAL A 243 -13.85 3.08 -0.33
CA VAL A 243 -12.79 2.30 0.32
C VAL A 243 -12.77 0.90 -0.30
N LEU A 244 -11.67 0.61 -1.00
CA LEU A 244 -11.48 -0.60 -1.78
C LEU A 244 -10.96 -1.75 -0.93
N GLN A 245 -9.96 -1.46 -0.10
CA GLN A 245 -9.28 -2.42 0.75
C GLN A 245 -8.72 -1.73 2.00
N SER A 246 -8.44 -2.54 3.02
CA SER A 246 -7.73 -2.10 4.22
C SER A 246 -6.85 -3.23 4.75
N MET A 247 -5.64 -2.89 5.20
CA MET A 247 -4.65 -3.84 5.68
C MET A 247 -3.96 -3.32 6.94
N VAL A 248 -3.49 -4.24 7.78
CA VAL A 248 -2.41 -3.97 8.73
C VAL A 248 -1.13 -4.57 8.17
N ILE A 249 -0.09 -3.75 8.01
CA ILE A 249 1.26 -4.19 7.62
C ILE A 249 2.09 -4.29 8.89
N CYS A 250 2.60 -5.48 9.21
CA CYS A 250 3.26 -5.75 10.48
C CYS A 250 4.73 -5.33 10.51
N LYS A 251 5.47 -5.56 9.41
CA LYS A 251 6.94 -5.46 9.33
C LYS A 251 7.58 -6.05 10.58
N GLN A 252 7.54 -7.37 10.69
CA GLN A 252 7.98 -8.06 11.90
C GLN A 252 9.49 -7.84 12.17
N PRO A 253 9.93 -7.83 13.45
CA PRO A 253 11.33 -7.67 13.79
C PRO A 253 12.23 -8.69 13.06
N GLY A 254 13.27 -8.22 12.39
CA GLY A 254 14.29 -9.00 11.70
C GLY A 254 13.86 -9.86 10.50
N ILE A 255 12.55 -10.06 10.27
CA ILE A 255 12.05 -10.87 9.15
C ILE A 255 11.05 -10.12 8.26
N GLY A 256 10.71 -8.87 8.60
CA GLY A 256 9.77 -8.08 7.81
C GLY A 256 10.28 -7.82 6.41
N ALA A 257 9.73 -8.52 5.41
CA ALA A 257 10.24 -8.50 4.04
C ALA A 257 10.18 -7.09 3.42
N ALA A 258 11.07 -6.81 2.48
CA ALA A 258 11.02 -5.59 1.68
C ALA A 258 9.75 -5.55 0.82
N VAL A 259 9.31 -4.35 0.47
CA VAL A 259 8.29 -4.13 -0.56
C VAL A 259 8.97 -3.33 -1.66
N HIS A 260 9.11 -3.94 -2.83
CA HIS A 260 9.80 -3.36 -3.98
C HIS A 260 9.10 -2.08 -4.47
N PRO A 261 9.83 -1.21 -5.20
CA PRO A 261 9.25 -0.02 -5.82
C PRO A 261 8.03 -0.34 -6.67
N HIS A 262 6.90 0.29 -6.35
CA HIS A 262 5.65 0.08 -7.07
C HIS A 262 4.73 1.31 -7.01
N LYS A 263 3.64 1.27 -7.79
CA LYS A 263 2.55 2.24 -7.79
C LYS A 263 1.26 1.52 -7.44
N ASP A 264 0.48 2.02 -6.49
CA ASP A 264 -0.76 1.37 -6.07
C ASP A 264 -1.76 1.19 -7.23
N SER A 265 -1.79 2.13 -8.18
CA SER A 265 -2.67 2.05 -9.35
C SER A 265 -2.31 0.91 -10.31
N GLU A 266 -1.15 0.26 -10.18
CA GLU A 266 -0.84 -1.00 -10.89
C GLU A 266 -1.71 -2.16 -10.38
N PHE A 267 -2.13 -2.11 -9.12
CA PHE A 267 -2.91 -3.14 -8.44
C PHE A 267 -4.40 -2.79 -8.31
N LEU A 268 -4.71 -1.50 -8.15
CA LEU A 268 -6.01 -0.96 -7.74
C LEU A 268 -6.56 0.01 -8.79
N TYR A 269 -6.63 -0.44 -10.03
CA TYR A 269 -6.83 0.46 -11.15
C TYR A 269 -8.29 0.84 -11.37
N THR A 270 -8.46 2.09 -11.75
CA THR A 270 -9.66 2.66 -12.35
C THR A 270 -9.27 3.32 -13.67
N ASP A 271 -10.20 3.44 -14.61
CA ASP A 271 -10.02 4.22 -15.83
C ASP A 271 -10.85 5.51 -15.75
N PRO A 272 -10.21 6.70 -15.63
CA PRO A 272 -8.77 6.92 -15.43
C PRO A 272 -8.30 6.58 -13.99
N PRO A 273 -6.99 6.35 -13.74
CA PRO A 273 -6.46 6.05 -12.41
C PRO A 273 -6.89 7.03 -11.33
N SER A 274 -7.30 6.52 -10.17
CA SER A 274 -7.82 7.36 -9.08
C SER A 274 -7.43 6.87 -7.68
N ALA A 275 -6.60 5.85 -7.55
CA ALA A 275 -6.27 5.28 -6.25
C ALA A 275 -5.53 6.30 -5.38
N VAL A 276 -5.89 6.38 -4.10
CA VAL A 276 -5.12 7.09 -3.06
C VAL A 276 -5.04 6.21 -1.83
N GLY A 277 -3.84 6.05 -1.28
CA GLY A 277 -3.58 5.31 -0.05
C GLY A 277 -3.56 6.22 1.18
N TRP A 278 -4.25 5.81 2.24
CA TRP A 278 -4.11 6.34 3.59
C TRP A 278 -3.24 5.37 4.36
N TRP A 279 -1.95 5.69 4.52
CA TRP A 279 -1.04 4.88 5.33
C TRP A 279 -0.86 5.54 6.70
N ILE A 280 -1.19 4.85 7.77
CA ILE A 280 -1.17 5.39 9.14
C ILE A 280 -0.18 4.59 9.97
N ALA A 281 0.83 5.28 10.51
CA ALA A 281 1.78 4.69 11.44
C ALA A 281 1.07 4.28 12.75
N LEU A 282 1.10 3.00 13.12
CA LEU A 282 0.70 2.57 14.47
C LEU A 282 1.90 2.51 15.41
N GLN A 283 3.11 2.46 14.86
CA GLN A 283 4.38 2.59 15.56
C GLN A 283 5.28 3.55 14.79
N ASP A 284 6.26 4.13 15.47
CA ASP A 284 7.28 4.97 14.83
C ASP A 284 7.94 4.22 13.67
N ALA A 285 8.02 4.88 12.52
CA ALA A 285 8.66 4.37 11.32
C ALA A 285 9.87 5.23 10.99
N GLY A 286 11.01 4.58 10.82
CA GLY A 286 12.25 5.24 10.42
C GLY A 286 13.23 4.28 9.79
N GLU A 287 14.49 4.64 9.91
CA GLU A 287 15.59 3.83 9.40
C GLU A 287 15.69 2.49 10.14
N GLY A 288 15.96 1.41 9.40
CA GLY A 288 16.12 0.06 9.95
C GLY A 288 14.83 -0.72 10.21
N ASN A 289 13.68 -0.07 10.40
CA ASN A 289 12.41 -0.78 10.66
C ASN A 289 11.41 -0.79 9.48
N GLY A 290 11.88 -0.47 8.28
CA GLY A 290 11.08 -0.55 7.05
C GLY A 290 10.04 0.58 6.92
N ALA A 291 10.48 1.82 7.16
CA ALA A 291 9.73 3.02 6.78
C ALA A 291 9.47 3.09 5.27
N LEU A 292 8.50 3.93 4.89
CA LEU A 292 8.20 4.21 3.49
C LEU A 292 9.31 5.05 2.86
N GLY A 293 9.81 4.62 1.71
CA GLY A 293 10.57 5.45 0.78
C GLY A 293 9.68 5.86 -0.38
N VAL A 294 9.76 7.12 -0.82
CA VAL A 294 8.93 7.67 -1.90
C VAL A 294 9.80 8.43 -2.90
N TRP A 295 9.46 8.39 -4.18
CA TRP A 295 10.05 9.27 -5.19
C TRP A 295 9.15 10.45 -5.45
N LYS A 296 9.53 11.59 -4.88
CA LYS A 296 8.76 12.84 -4.94
C LYS A 296 8.52 13.27 -6.39
N GLY A 297 7.25 13.56 -6.71
CA GLY A 297 6.83 14.03 -8.03
C GLY A 297 6.72 12.93 -9.10
N SER A 298 7.09 11.68 -8.79
CA SER A 298 7.04 10.57 -9.74
C SER A 298 5.62 10.26 -10.24
N HIS A 299 4.57 10.64 -9.51
CA HIS A 299 3.17 10.46 -9.94
C HIS A 299 2.79 11.24 -11.20
N ARG A 300 3.54 12.31 -11.54
CA ARG A 300 3.30 13.16 -12.72
C ARG A 300 3.95 12.63 -14.00
N ARG A 301 4.96 11.77 -13.86
CA ARG A 301 5.82 11.31 -14.98
C ARG A 301 5.84 9.78 -15.10
N GLY A 302 5.58 9.09 -14.01
CA GLY A 302 5.57 7.64 -13.93
C GLY A 302 4.21 7.07 -14.29
N ASN A 303 3.90 7.03 -15.59
CA ASN A 303 2.70 6.34 -16.09
C ASN A 303 2.67 4.88 -15.59
N ILE A 304 1.47 4.36 -15.34
CA ILE A 304 1.27 2.92 -15.11
C ILE A 304 1.59 2.21 -16.42
N GLN A 305 2.52 1.26 -16.40
CA GLN A 305 2.97 0.51 -17.59
C GLN A 305 2.63 -0.98 -17.51
N ARG A 306 2.15 -1.42 -16.35
CA ARG A 306 1.76 -2.79 -16.08
C ARG A 306 0.60 -2.85 -15.10
N ARG A 307 -0.07 -3.98 -15.05
CA ARG A 307 -1.22 -4.21 -14.18
C ARG A 307 -1.13 -5.58 -13.54
N LEU A 308 -1.35 -5.66 -12.22
CA LEU A 308 -1.62 -6.94 -11.56
C LEU A 308 -3.09 -7.31 -11.80
N VAL A 309 -3.32 -8.39 -12.52
CA VAL A 309 -4.65 -8.84 -12.93
C VAL A 309 -4.91 -10.28 -12.52
N ARG A 310 -6.20 -10.63 -12.37
CA ARG A 310 -6.60 -12.04 -12.29
C ARG A 310 -6.30 -12.75 -13.61
N CYS A 311 -5.77 -13.97 -13.53
CA CYS A 311 -5.54 -14.80 -14.70
C CYS A 311 -6.88 -15.21 -15.34
N ILE A 312 -6.97 -15.17 -16.67
CA ILE A 312 -8.19 -15.55 -17.42
C ILE A 312 -8.03 -16.98 -17.94
N GLY A 313 -8.94 -17.89 -17.57
CA GLY A 313 -9.18 -19.14 -18.33
C GLY A 313 -8.40 -20.41 -17.97
N GLY A 314 -8.25 -20.76 -16.68
CA GLY A 314 -7.80 -22.10 -16.27
C GLY A 314 -8.81 -22.79 -15.34
N GLU A 315 -9.05 -24.09 -15.55
CA GLU A 315 -9.80 -24.91 -14.59
C GLU A 315 -9.08 -24.85 -13.22
N ALA A 316 -9.74 -24.26 -12.22
CA ALA A 316 -9.39 -24.22 -10.80
C ALA A 316 -7.89 -24.00 -10.46
N ASP A 317 -7.43 -22.73 -10.45
CA ASP A 317 -6.36 -22.15 -9.58
C ASP A 317 -5.95 -20.74 -10.07
N GLY A 318 -6.91 -19.82 -10.12
CA GLY A 318 -6.82 -18.57 -10.91
C GLY A 318 -6.10 -17.40 -10.25
N GLY A 319 -4.84 -17.59 -9.82
CA GLY A 319 -3.95 -16.57 -9.22
C GLY A 319 -3.83 -15.26 -10.02
N THR A 320 -2.87 -14.42 -9.67
CA THR A 320 -2.65 -13.14 -10.39
C THR A 320 -1.36 -13.13 -11.20
N GLU A 321 -1.32 -12.28 -12.21
CA GLU A 321 -0.14 -12.07 -13.05
C GLU A 321 0.01 -10.58 -13.38
N PHE A 322 1.24 -10.15 -13.62
CA PHE A 322 1.48 -8.83 -14.20
C PHE A 322 1.36 -8.90 -15.72
N VAL A 323 0.52 -8.03 -16.28
CA VAL A 323 0.40 -7.82 -17.73
C VAL A 323 0.87 -6.43 -18.11
N LYS A 324 1.43 -6.28 -19.32
CA LYS A 324 1.71 -4.95 -19.89
C LYS A 324 0.42 -4.15 -19.99
N TRP A 325 0.50 -2.85 -19.72
CA TRP A 325 -0.62 -1.92 -19.78
C TRP A 325 -0.32 -0.78 -20.75
N ASP A 326 -1.13 -0.68 -21.80
CA ASP A 326 -1.06 0.36 -22.83
C ASP A 326 -2.26 1.34 -22.76
N GLY A 327 -3.07 1.24 -21.71
CA GLY A 327 -4.23 2.13 -21.46
C GLY A 327 -3.86 3.39 -20.67
N PRO A 328 -4.85 4.17 -20.20
CA PRO A 328 -4.59 5.38 -19.43
C PRO A 328 -3.66 5.12 -18.23
N GLY A 329 -2.57 5.87 -18.19
CA GLY A 329 -1.51 5.66 -17.20
C GLY A 329 -1.47 6.71 -16.09
N LEU A 330 -2.21 7.81 -16.24
CA LEU A 330 -2.21 8.98 -15.33
C LEU A 330 -3.61 9.28 -14.80
N ALA A 331 -3.67 9.85 -13.60
CA ALA A 331 -4.91 10.39 -13.05
C ALA A 331 -5.50 11.49 -13.96
N ALA A 332 -6.82 11.63 -13.94
CA ALA A 332 -7.56 12.47 -14.88
C ALA A 332 -7.06 13.93 -14.90
N GLU A 333 -6.81 14.49 -13.72
CA GLU A 333 -6.33 15.85 -13.52
C GLU A 333 -4.91 16.05 -14.05
N LEU A 334 -4.04 15.05 -13.93
CA LEU A 334 -2.67 15.10 -14.44
C LEU A 334 -2.67 14.96 -15.97
N ALA A 335 -3.53 14.10 -16.51
CA ALA A 335 -3.71 13.96 -17.95
C ALA A 335 -4.27 15.24 -18.59
N ALA A 336 -5.13 15.98 -17.88
CA ALA A 336 -5.62 17.28 -18.33
C ALA A 336 -4.52 18.35 -18.27
N GLU A 337 -3.76 18.44 -17.17
CA GLU A 337 -2.61 19.36 -17.05
C GLU A 337 -1.57 19.12 -18.16
N ALA A 338 -1.29 17.86 -18.50
CA ALA A 338 -0.38 17.49 -19.58
C ALA A 338 -0.87 17.89 -20.98
N ARG A 339 -2.19 18.02 -21.19
CA ARG A 339 -2.78 18.43 -22.48
C ARG A 339 -2.79 19.94 -22.68
N ASP A 340 -2.86 20.71 -21.59
CA ASP A 340 -2.92 22.18 -21.62
C ASP A 340 -1.52 22.83 -21.59
N GLY A 341 -0.49 22.11 -21.16
CA GLY A 341 0.93 22.47 -21.34
C GLY A 341 1.47 21.97 -22.68
N GLN A 342 2.35 22.72 -23.33
CA GLN A 342 3.01 22.32 -24.57
C GLN A 342 3.69 20.94 -24.45
N ASP A 343 3.25 20.02 -25.31
CA ASP A 343 3.92 18.81 -25.81
C ASP A 343 4.53 17.86 -24.76
N HIS A 344 3.73 16.89 -24.33
CA HIS A 344 4.22 15.57 -23.90
C HIS A 344 3.27 14.50 -24.45
N GLY A 345 3.72 13.87 -25.52
CA GLY A 345 2.92 13.12 -26.49
C GLY A 345 2.21 11.89 -25.96
N ASN A 346 1.10 11.57 -26.64
CA ASN A 346 0.49 10.25 -26.68
C ASN A 346 1.57 9.17 -26.88
N GLY A 347 1.82 8.32 -25.89
CA GLY A 347 2.22 6.93 -26.10
C GLY A 347 3.70 6.56 -26.24
N ASP A 348 4.63 7.51 -26.41
CA ASP A 348 6.06 7.22 -26.64
C ASP A 348 7.02 7.86 -25.61
N GLU A 349 6.54 8.22 -24.41
CA GLU A 349 7.44 8.70 -23.36
C GLU A 349 8.28 7.56 -22.77
N GLU A 350 9.61 7.76 -22.71
CA GLU A 350 10.50 6.83 -22.04
C GLU A 350 10.00 6.54 -20.61
N PRO A 351 10.05 5.28 -20.14
CA PRO A 351 9.68 4.95 -18.78
C PRO A 351 10.36 5.87 -17.78
N TYR A 352 9.59 6.44 -16.84
CA TYR A 352 10.17 7.24 -15.76
C TYR A 352 11.22 6.42 -15.02
N GLU A 353 12.47 6.83 -15.13
CA GLU A 353 13.58 6.27 -14.36
C GLU A 353 13.65 6.94 -12.99
N PRO A 354 13.56 6.18 -11.88
CA PRO A 354 13.65 6.74 -10.54
C PRO A 354 15.03 7.34 -10.30
N ARG A 355 15.08 8.57 -9.78
CA ARG A 355 16.33 9.30 -9.52
C ARG A 355 16.57 9.40 -8.02
N ASP A 356 17.82 9.22 -7.60
CA ASP A 356 18.20 9.28 -6.17
C ASP A 356 17.86 10.65 -5.55
N GLU A 357 17.96 11.74 -6.33
CA GLU A 357 17.63 13.09 -5.88
C GLU A 357 16.14 13.30 -5.56
N ASP A 358 15.26 12.47 -6.11
CA ASP A 358 13.81 12.50 -5.84
C ASP A 358 13.43 11.58 -4.67
N PHE A 359 14.34 10.72 -4.21
CA PHE A 359 14.04 9.73 -3.18
C PHE A 359 14.04 10.33 -1.77
N GLU A 360 12.97 10.08 -1.03
CA GLU A 360 12.82 10.51 0.35
C GLU A 360 12.38 9.35 1.25
N LEU A 361 13.15 9.10 2.33
CA LEU A 361 12.75 8.17 3.39
C LEU A 361 11.89 8.91 4.42
N LEU A 362 10.64 8.49 4.57
CA LEU A 362 9.67 9.14 5.43
C LEU A 362 9.80 8.67 6.89
N LYS A 363 10.49 9.47 7.71
CA LYS A 363 10.54 9.28 9.17
C LYS A 363 9.27 9.85 9.80
N VAL A 364 8.42 8.99 10.36
CA VAL A 364 7.11 9.38 10.88
C VAL A 364 6.83 8.74 12.24
N GLN A 365 6.24 9.51 13.16
CA GLN A 365 5.86 9.03 14.49
C GLN A 365 4.53 8.28 14.45
N ALA A 366 4.32 7.40 15.43
CA ALA A 366 3.03 6.74 15.64
C ALA A 366 1.87 7.76 15.65
N GLY A 367 0.76 7.40 14.99
CA GLY A 367 -0.41 8.26 14.79
C GLY A 367 -0.33 9.19 13.57
N SER A 368 0.82 9.29 12.89
CA SER A 368 0.92 10.09 11.66
C SER A 368 0.24 9.40 10.46
N LEU A 369 -0.44 10.19 9.64
CA LEU A 369 -0.97 9.78 8.34
C LEU A 369 0.01 10.16 7.23
N VAL A 370 0.21 9.28 6.26
CA VAL A 370 0.84 9.53 4.98
C VAL A 370 -0.20 9.27 3.90
N LEU A 371 -0.59 10.32 3.17
CA LEU A 371 -1.37 10.19 1.94
C LEU A 371 -0.44 9.83 0.80
N ILE A 372 -0.82 8.84 0.00
CA ILE A 372 -0.03 8.29 -1.10
C ILE A 372 -0.86 8.36 -2.37
N HIS A 373 -0.44 9.15 -3.36
CA HIS A 373 -1.10 9.17 -4.66
C HIS A 373 -0.87 7.84 -5.38
N GLY A 374 -1.89 7.26 -6.01
CA GLY A 374 -1.79 5.89 -6.56
C GLY A 374 -0.70 5.69 -7.62
N ASN A 375 -0.28 6.77 -8.27
CA ASN A 375 0.82 6.77 -9.24
C ASN A 375 2.19 7.14 -8.67
N VAL A 376 2.30 7.54 -7.39
CA VAL A 376 3.62 7.86 -6.81
C VAL A 376 4.39 6.55 -6.59
N LEU A 377 5.60 6.50 -7.09
CA LEU A 377 6.48 5.37 -6.85
C LEU A 377 6.91 5.38 -5.39
N HIS A 378 6.76 4.24 -4.72
CA HIS A 378 7.13 4.09 -3.33
C HIS A 378 7.56 2.65 -3.02
N GLN A 379 8.32 2.49 -1.94
CA GLN A 379 8.87 1.21 -1.49
C GLN A 379 8.98 1.16 0.03
N SER A 380 9.38 0.01 0.58
CA SER A 380 9.89 -0.06 1.96
C SER A 380 10.93 -1.14 2.13
N GLU A 381 12.07 -0.79 2.72
CA GLU A 381 13.18 -1.72 2.97
C GLU A 381 12.82 -2.83 3.97
N ARG A 382 13.61 -3.91 3.97
CA ARG A 382 13.49 -4.98 4.97
C ARG A 382 13.62 -4.41 6.39
N ASN A 383 12.79 -4.89 7.32
CA ASN A 383 12.97 -4.58 8.74
C ASN A 383 14.11 -5.43 9.32
N THR A 384 15.25 -4.79 9.55
CA THR A 384 16.44 -5.41 10.16
C THR A 384 16.56 -5.13 11.66
N SER A 385 15.66 -4.31 12.21
CA SER A 385 15.63 -3.95 13.62
C SER A 385 14.99 -5.04 14.51
N ASP A 386 15.10 -4.84 15.82
CA ASP A 386 14.48 -5.66 16.87
C ASP A 386 13.03 -5.25 17.20
N ARG A 387 12.49 -4.22 16.54
CA ARG A 387 11.14 -3.70 16.77
C ARG A 387 10.28 -3.85 15.52
N SER A 388 8.99 -4.14 15.72
CA SER A 388 8.02 -4.16 14.62
C SER A 388 7.77 -2.76 14.08
N ARG A 389 7.11 -2.68 12.92
CA ARG A 389 6.54 -1.43 12.41
C ARG A 389 5.12 -1.70 11.92
N PHE A 390 4.18 -1.71 12.86
CA PHE A 390 2.76 -1.80 12.50
C PHE A 390 2.30 -0.51 11.83
N ALA A 391 1.61 -0.66 10.71
CA ALA A 391 0.90 0.41 10.04
C ALA A 391 -0.48 -0.08 9.61
N TYR A 392 -1.49 0.77 9.75
CA TYR A 392 -2.80 0.54 9.17
C TYR A 392 -2.89 1.29 7.85
N THR A 393 -3.33 0.63 6.79
CA THR A 393 -3.52 1.27 5.48
C THR A 393 -4.90 0.96 4.92
N PHE A 394 -5.49 1.90 4.22
CA PHE A 394 -6.65 1.65 3.37
C PHE A 394 -6.56 2.49 2.10
N HIS A 395 -7.18 2.00 1.04
CA HIS A 395 -7.14 2.64 -0.28
C HIS A 395 -8.53 3.10 -0.69
N VAL A 396 -8.59 4.31 -1.23
CA VAL A 396 -9.83 4.89 -1.77
C VAL A 396 -9.69 5.07 -3.27
N ILE A 397 -10.76 4.75 -3.99
CA ILE A 397 -10.90 4.96 -5.42
C ILE A 397 -12.14 5.80 -5.72
N GLU A 398 -12.21 6.36 -6.92
CA GLU A 398 -13.37 7.09 -7.40
C GLU A 398 -14.41 6.12 -7.97
N GLY A 399 -15.65 6.28 -7.53
CA GLY A 399 -16.79 5.47 -7.94
C GLY A 399 -17.83 6.23 -8.76
N ALA A 400 -17.61 7.51 -9.01
CA ALA A 400 -18.51 8.36 -9.77
C ALA A 400 -18.51 7.99 -11.27
N GLU A 401 -19.57 8.43 -11.95
CA GLU A 401 -19.65 8.34 -13.41
C GLU A 401 -18.41 8.97 -14.05
N GLY A 402 -17.82 8.26 -15.01
CA GLY A 402 -16.55 8.62 -15.65
C GLY A 402 -15.34 7.83 -15.15
N TRP A 403 -15.46 7.10 -14.04
CA TRP A 403 -14.42 6.19 -13.54
C TRP A 403 -14.88 4.74 -13.62
N LYS A 404 -14.17 3.93 -14.42
CA LYS A 404 -14.46 2.50 -14.55
C LYS A 404 -13.51 1.69 -13.67
N TYR A 405 -14.03 0.97 -12.68
CA TYR A 405 -13.25 -0.04 -11.96
C TYR A 405 -12.97 -1.22 -12.88
N ASP A 406 -11.70 -1.63 -12.98
CA ASP A 406 -11.31 -2.70 -13.90
C ASP A 406 -11.70 -4.08 -13.34
N GLU A 407 -12.50 -4.80 -14.11
CA GLU A 407 -12.98 -6.17 -13.81
C GLU A 407 -11.85 -7.19 -13.73
N ARG A 408 -10.65 -6.85 -14.22
CA ARG A 408 -9.44 -7.68 -14.12
C ARG A 408 -8.64 -7.43 -12.85
N ASN A 409 -8.94 -6.40 -12.05
CA ASN A 409 -8.27 -6.19 -10.77
C ASN A 409 -8.31 -7.47 -9.90
N TRP A 410 -7.24 -7.73 -9.16
CA TRP A 410 -7.15 -8.90 -8.29
C TRP A 410 -8.27 -8.89 -7.24
N LEU A 411 -8.63 -7.73 -6.70
CA LEU A 411 -9.75 -7.56 -5.79
C LEU A 411 -11.01 -7.28 -6.60
N GLN A 412 -12.07 -8.04 -6.34
CA GLN A 412 -13.39 -7.76 -6.89
C GLN A 412 -14.39 -7.70 -5.72
N PRO A 413 -15.36 -6.78 -5.75
CA PRO A 413 -16.44 -6.81 -4.76
C PRO A 413 -17.31 -8.05 -5.00
N GLU A 414 -17.99 -8.52 -3.97
CA GLU A 414 -18.96 -9.61 -4.14
C GLU A 414 -20.10 -9.18 -5.07
N PRO A 415 -20.69 -10.09 -5.87
CA PRO A 415 -21.80 -9.76 -6.76
C PRO A 415 -22.95 -9.05 -6.02
N GLY A 416 -23.29 -7.85 -6.48
CA GLY A 416 -24.36 -7.04 -5.89
C GLY A 416 -23.94 -6.22 -4.67
N GLU A 417 -22.74 -6.44 -4.13
CA GLU A 417 -22.13 -5.58 -3.13
C GLU A 417 -21.24 -4.54 -3.83
N GLY A 418 -21.28 -3.30 -3.34
CA GLY A 418 -20.35 -2.25 -3.75
C GLY A 418 -19.25 -2.09 -2.72
N PHE A 419 -18.22 -1.32 -3.06
CA PHE A 419 -17.22 -0.89 -2.08
C PHE A 419 -17.82 0.10 -1.06
N THR A 420 -17.24 0.10 0.14
CA THR A 420 -17.68 0.96 1.24
C THR A 420 -17.54 2.43 0.85
N ARG A 421 -18.64 3.19 0.85
CA ARG A 421 -18.59 4.64 0.57
C ARG A 421 -18.01 5.39 1.76
N LEU A 422 -17.03 6.25 1.48
CA LEU A 422 -16.48 7.16 2.48
C LEU A 422 -17.39 8.38 2.66
N PHE A 423 -18.10 8.79 1.60
CA PHE A 423 -19.19 9.77 1.68
C PHE A 423 -20.45 9.15 2.28
N ALA A 424 -20.68 9.45 3.56
CA ALA A 424 -21.84 8.97 4.31
C ALA A 424 -23.12 9.70 3.90
N LYS A 425 -24.28 9.05 4.09
CA LYS A 425 -25.59 9.66 3.80
C LYS A 425 -25.92 10.83 4.74
N VAL A 426 -25.34 10.85 5.94
CA VAL A 426 -25.51 11.92 6.94
C VAL A 426 -24.18 12.07 7.68
N TYR A 427 -23.74 13.32 7.83
CA TYR A 427 -22.54 13.74 8.55
C TYR A 427 -22.87 14.49 9.84
#